data_AF-A0A1Z9CXD6-F1
#
_entry.id   AF-A0A1Z9CXD6-F1
#
_cell.length_a   1.000
_cell.length_b   1.000
_cell.length_c   1.000
_cell.angle_alpha   90.00
_cell.angle_beta   90.00
_cell.angle_gamma   90.00
#
_symmetry.space_group_name_H-M   'P 1'
#
loop_
_entity.id
_entity.type
_entity.pdbx_description
1 polymer ?
#
loop_
_entity_poly.entity_id
_entity_poly.type
_entity_poly.pdbx_seq_one_letter_code
_entity_poly.pdbx_strand_id
1 'polypeptide(L)'
;MSCYNQSFENFNFNKLTINRNATQLNTKFIEGLDPLVFEDFLNEWKFTSNKQSFSSEKIINKEFIKKNSTVSYLINVEGNSKIKSLQFTVESELEINESELNFLIKAVSIRIPQVDIEKIKTWTKQNIPLVNEKFSKATILSNIYYRLQKPGKNKFTLTIRNYGA
;
A
#
# COMPACT_ATOMS: atom_id res chain seq x y z
N MET A 1 17.35 24.13 -13.29
CA MET A 1 16.87 22.90 -12.63
C MET A 1 15.72 23.30 -11.70
N SER A 2 14.47 23.04 -12.10
CA SER A 2 13.31 23.40 -11.28
C SER A 2 13.11 22.32 -10.22
N CYS A 3 13.45 22.65 -8.97
CA CYS A 3 13.08 21.87 -7.79
C CYS A 3 11.57 22.02 -7.56
N TYR A 4 10.74 21.32 -8.34
CA TYR A 4 9.33 21.15 -7.98
C TYR A 4 9.30 20.44 -6.62
N ASN A 5 9.00 21.18 -5.57
CA ASN A 5 8.60 20.61 -4.29
C ASN A 5 7.36 19.74 -4.56
N GLN A 6 7.54 18.43 -4.72
CA GLN A 6 6.43 17.49 -4.82
C GLN A 6 5.68 17.52 -3.49
N SER A 7 4.51 18.14 -3.45
CA SER A 7 3.64 18.11 -2.28
C SER A 7 3.11 16.69 -2.09
N PHE A 8 3.05 16.22 -0.84
CA PHE A 8 2.53 14.87 -0.53
C PHE A 8 1.06 14.69 -0.96
N GLU A 9 0.31 15.78 -1.12
CA GLU A 9 -1.02 15.80 -1.73
C GLU A 9 -1.02 15.21 -3.15
N ASN A 10 0.07 15.38 -3.91
CA ASN A 10 0.25 14.82 -5.25
C ASN A 10 0.81 13.38 -5.25
N PHE A 11 1.09 12.79 -4.08
CA PHE A 11 1.54 11.40 -3.96
C PHE A 11 0.54 10.46 -4.65
N ASN A 12 1.03 9.62 -5.56
CA ASN A 12 0.19 8.66 -6.27
C ASN A 12 1.03 7.51 -6.85
N PHE A 13 0.59 6.28 -6.57
CA PHE A 13 1.20 5.04 -7.07
C PHE A 13 1.00 4.78 -8.57
N ASN A 14 0.21 5.59 -9.28
CA ASN A 14 0.04 5.49 -10.73
C ASN A 14 1.35 5.58 -11.53
N LYS A 15 2.41 6.16 -10.95
CA LYS A 15 3.73 6.28 -11.57
C LYS A 15 4.59 5.01 -11.42
N LEU A 16 4.19 4.05 -10.59
CA LEU A 16 4.90 2.78 -10.47
C LEU A 16 4.80 1.99 -11.78
N THR A 17 5.96 1.68 -12.34
CA THR A 17 6.06 0.79 -13.49
C THR A 17 5.75 -0.64 -13.07
N ILE A 18 4.95 -1.34 -13.88
CA ILE A 18 4.58 -2.74 -13.62
C ILE A 18 4.75 -3.60 -14.86
N ASN A 19 5.05 -4.89 -14.65
CA ASN A 19 4.96 -5.87 -15.73
C ASN A 19 3.49 -6.29 -15.91
N ARG A 20 2.85 -5.74 -16.94
CA ARG A 20 1.42 -5.97 -17.24
C ARG A 20 1.08 -7.40 -17.68
N ASN A 21 2.08 -8.17 -18.11
CA ASN A 21 1.87 -9.52 -18.65
C ASN A 21 2.00 -10.60 -17.57
N ALA A 22 2.28 -10.23 -16.32
CA ALA A 22 2.37 -11.19 -15.23
C ALA A 22 0.99 -11.72 -14.81
N THR A 23 0.91 -13.01 -14.46
CA THR A 23 -0.32 -13.65 -13.98
C THR A 23 -0.35 -13.66 -12.46
N GLN A 24 -1.52 -13.45 -11.86
CA GLN A 24 -1.70 -13.60 -10.41
C GLN A 24 -2.11 -15.02 -10.00
N LEU A 25 -2.07 -15.99 -10.92
CA LEU A 25 -2.40 -17.40 -10.67
C LEU A 25 -1.18 -18.18 -10.17
N ASN A 26 -1.41 -19.14 -9.26
CA ASN A 26 -0.41 -20.10 -8.78
C ASN A 26 0.85 -19.46 -8.17
N THR A 27 0.71 -18.33 -7.48
CA THR A 27 1.82 -17.58 -6.87
C THR A 27 1.40 -16.96 -5.55
N LYS A 28 2.32 -16.98 -4.57
CA LYS A 28 2.16 -16.34 -3.25
C LYS A 28 2.50 -14.85 -3.26
N PHE A 29 2.95 -14.33 -4.40
CA PHE A 29 3.46 -12.97 -4.56
C PHE A 29 2.49 -12.11 -5.36
N ILE A 30 2.56 -10.80 -5.15
CA ILE A 30 1.91 -9.81 -6.01
C ILE A 30 2.78 -9.68 -7.26
N GLU A 31 2.41 -10.36 -8.33
CA GLU A 31 3.23 -10.41 -9.54
C GLU A 31 3.15 -9.09 -10.31
N GLY A 32 4.25 -8.75 -10.98
CA GLY A 32 4.35 -7.55 -11.81
C GLY A 32 4.78 -6.29 -11.08
N LEU A 33 5.00 -6.34 -9.76
CA LEU A 33 5.64 -5.29 -8.97
C LEU A 33 7.05 -5.71 -8.56
N ASP A 34 8.02 -4.87 -8.87
CA ASP A 34 9.40 -5.04 -8.43
C ASP A 34 9.62 -4.33 -7.07
N PRO A 35 10.08 -5.04 -6.02
CA PRO A 35 10.34 -4.44 -4.71
C PRO A 35 11.32 -3.27 -4.74
N LEU A 36 12.34 -3.29 -5.60
CA LEU A 36 13.35 -2.22 -5.68
C LEU A 36 12.76 -0.98 -6.35
N VAL A 37 11.99 -1.15 -7.43
CA VAL A 37 11.27 -0.03 -8.07
C VAL A 37 10.24 0.57 -7.11
N PHE A 38 9.57 -0.27 -6.31
CA PHE A 38 8.65 0.19 -5.28
C PHE A 38 9.36 1.01 -4.20
N GLU A 39 10.51 0.52 -3.72
CA GLU A 39 11.36 1.22 -2.76
C GLU A 39 11.86 2.57 -3.30
N ASP A 40 12.39 2.61 -4.52
CA ASP A 40 12.88 3.85 -5.15
C ASP A 40 11.78 4.89 -5.25
N PHE A 41 10.57 4.48 -5.65
CA PHE A 41 9.40 5.34 -5.66
C PHE A 41 9.08 5.90 -4.25
N LEU A 42 9.11 5.07 -3.21
CA LEU A 42 8.87 5.57 -1.84
C LEU A 42 9.96 6.55 -1.38
N ASN A 43 11.21 6.30 -1.76
CA ASN A 43 12.35 7.17 -1.46
C ASN A 43 12.20 8.54 -2.15
N GLU A 44 11.77 8.59 -3.42
CA GLU A 44 11.45 9.84 -4.13
C GLU A 44 10.40 10.68 -3.38
N TRP A 45 9.45 10.01 -2.74
CA TRP A 45 8.40 10.64 -1.93
C TRP A 45 8.79 10.90 -0.47
N LYS A 46 10.08 10.78 -0.15
CA LYS A 46 10.66 11.04 1.17
C LYS A 46 10.05 10.17 2.27
N PHE A 47 9.79 8.90 1.98
CA PHE A 47 9.65 7.89 3.03
C PHE A 47 11.05 7.48 3.51
N THR A 48 11.19 7.27 4.81
CA THR A 48 12.43 6.74 5.41
C THR A 48 12.23 5.28 5.75
N SER A 49 13.20 4.42 5.47
CA SER A 49 13.19 3.01 5.82
C SER A 49 14.42 2.61 6.62
N ASN A 50 14.38 1.42 7.23
CA ASN A 50 15.57 0.80 7.80
C ASN A 50 16.56 0.40 6.69
N LYS A 51 17.86 0.27 7.01
CA LYS A 51 18.92 -0.09 6.03
C LYS A 51 18.83 -1.54 5.50
N GLN A 52 17.72 -2.22 5.70
CA GLN A 52 17.55 -3.61 5.28
C GLN A 52 17.18 -3.66 3.80
N SER A 53 17.96 -4.33 2.97
CA SER A 53 17.66 -4.49 1.54
C SER A 53 16.90 -5.77 1.26
N PHE A 54 16.03 -5.75 0.23
CA PHE A 54 15.43 -6.98 -0.29
C PHE A 54 16.52 -7.92 -0.81
N SER A 55 16.45 -9.20 -0.43
CA SER A 55 17.33 -10.26 -0.93
C SER A 55 16.53 -11.35 -1.63
N SER A 56 17.15 -12.16 -2.48
CA SER A 56 16.49 -13.29 -3.15
C SER A 56 16.19 -14.44 -2.19
N GLU A 57 17.01 -14.62 -1.16
CA GLU A 57 17.06 -15.82 -0.33
C GLU A 57 16.02 -15.85 0.80
N LYS A 58 15.67 -14.68 1.36
CA LYS A 58 14.85 -14.62 2.58
C LYS A 58 13.73 -13.59 2.45
N ILE A 59 12.52 -13.99 2.88
CA ILE A 59 11.42 -13.05 3.07
C ILE A 59 11.76 -12.14 4.26
N ILE A 60 11.79 -10.85 4.00
CA ILE A 60 11.96 -9.80 5.00
C ILE A 60 10.68 -8.98 5.11
N ASN A 61 10.57 -8.23 6.21
CA ASN A 61 9.58 -7.17 6.33
C ASN A 61 10.33 -5.84 6.42
N LYS A 62 10.11 -4.97 5.44
CA LYS A 62 10.72 -3.65 5.37
C LYS A 62 9.67 -2.58 5.62
N GLU A 63 9.92 -1.77 6.65
CA GLU A 63 9.04 -0.68 7.04
C GLU A 63 9.52 0.65 6.42
N PHE A 64 8.59 1.37 5.82
CA PHE A 64 8.76 2.72 5.30
C PHE A 64 7.84 3.66 6.07
N ILE A 65 8.40 4.74 6.58
CA ILE A 65 7.68 5.71 7.42
C ILE A 65 7.78 7.09 6.80
N LYS A 66 6.66 7.81 6.78
CA LYS A 66 6.61 9.24 6.55
C LYS A 66 5.76 9.89 7.64
N LYS A 67 6.34 10.86 8.36
CA LYS A 67 5.65 11.60 9.41
C LYS A 67 5.37 13.03 8.95
N ASN A 68 4.12 13.44 9.12
CA ASN A 68 3.70 14.83 9.16
C ASN A 68 3.39 15.18 10.63
N SER A 69 3.22 16.46 10.95
CA SER A 69 3.12 16.99 12.33
C SER A 69 2.38 16.10 13.33
N THR A 70 1.17 15.61 12.98
CA THR A 70 0.33 14.78 13.84
C THR A 70 -0.02 13.42 13.25
N VAL A 71 0.44 13.12 12.03
CA VAL A 71 0.01 11.95 11.24
C VAL A 71 1.23 11.18 10.74
N SER A 72 1.23 9.87 10.94
CA SER A 72 2.21 8.94 10.42
C SER A 72 1.60 8.06 9.33
N TYR A 73 2.28 7.99 8.18
CA TYR A 73 2.00 7.07 7.09
C TYR A 73 3.05 5.98 7.11
N LEU A 74 2.63 4.73 7.31
CA LEU A 74 3.52 3.57 7.36
C LEU A 74 3.19 2.63 6.22
N ILE A 75 4.22 2.06 5.59
CA ILE A 75 4.11 1.03 4.57
C ILE A 75 5.04 -0.11 4.97
N ASN A 76 4.46 -1.26 5.29
CA ASN A 76 5.21 -2.49 5.49
C ASN A 76 5.17 -3.31 4.20
N VAL A 77 6.35 -3.67 3.71
CA VAL A 77 6.53 -4.51 2.54
C VAL A 77 7.13 -5.83 3.00
N GLU A 78 6.33 -6.88 2.96
CA GLU A 78 6.80 -8.25 3.17
C GLU A 78 7.19 -8.82 1.80
N GLY A 79 8.45 -9.23 1.65
CA GLY A 79 8.94 -9.73 0.37
C GLY A 79 10.40 -10.14 0.39
N ASN A 80 10.82 -10.70 -0.74
CA ASN A 80 12.21 -11.02 -1.08
C ASN A 80 12.53 -10.29 -2.40
N SER A 81 13.04 -10.97 -3.42
CA SER A 81 13.06 -10.44 -4.80
C SER A 81 11.67 -10.23 -5.42
N LYS A 82 10.59 -10.62 -4.73
CA LYS A 82 9.19 -10.34 -5.09
C LYS A 82 8.41 -9.85 -3.87
N ILE A 83 7.38 -9.04 -4.11
CA ILE A 83 6.48 -8.54 -3.06
C ILE A 83 5.46 -9.63 -2.72
N LYS A 84 5.39 -10.04 -1.45
CA LYS A 84 4.41 -11.01 -0.95
C LYS A 84 3.17 -10.31 -0.38
N SER A 85 3.38 -9.29 0.44
CA SER A 85 2.30 -8.49 0.99
C SER A 85 2.71 -7.02 1.18
N LEU A 86 1.70 -6.16 1.09
CA LEU A 86 1.82 -4.73 1.35
C LEU A 86 0.80 -4.37 2.43
N GLN A 87 1.22 -3.60 3.42
CA GLN A 87 0.34 -3.07 4.45
C GLN A 87 0.55 -1.57 4.58
N PHE A 88 -0.51 -0.81 4.32
CA PHE A 88 -0.55 0.64 4.40
C PHE A 88 -1.28 1.04 5.67
N THR A 89 -0.67 1.87 6.50
CA THR A 89 -1.25 2.34 7.76
C THR A 89 -1.25 3.85 7.80
N VAL A 90 -2.38 4.43 8.21
CA VAL A 90 -2.49 5.83 8.62
C VAL A 90 -2.76 5.83 10.11
N GLU A 91 -1.92 6.52 10.87
CA GLU A 91 -2.02 6.64 12.32
C GLU A 91 -1.86 8.10 12.70
N SER A 92 -2.72 8.60 13.60
CA SER A 92 -2.71 10.00 14.02
C SER A 92 -2.92 10.12 15.52
N GLU A 93 -2.32 11.14 16.13
CA GLU A 93 -2.58 11.50 17.53
C GLU A 93 -4.01 12.06 17.69
N LEU A 94 -4.51 12.70 16.63
CA LEU A 94 -5.84 13.30 16.57
C LEU A 94 -6.79 12.45 15.71
N GLU A 95 -8.07 12.83 15.69
CA GLU A 95 -9.05 12.18 14.82
C GLU A 95 -8.64 12.33 13.34
N ILE A 96 -8.64 11.20 12.63
CA ILE A 96 -8.21 11.14 11.24
C ILE A 96 -9.30 11.71 10.33
N ASN A 97 -8.95 12.68 9.49
CA ASN A 97 -9.89 13.26 8.52
C ASN A 97 -9.86 12.52 7.16
N GLU A 98 -10.81 12.84 6.28
CA GLU A 98 -10.92 12.22 4.96
C GLU A 98 -9.67 12.42 4.08
N SER A 99 -8.98 13.55 4.20
CA SER A 99 -7.80 13.86 3.39
C SER A 99 -6.61 12.95 3.73
N GLU A 100 -6.47 12.58 5.00
CA GLU A 100 -5.45 11.64 5.48
C GLU A 100 -5.78 10.21 5.04
N LEU A 101 -7.05 9.83 5.09
CA LEU A 101 -7.55 8.53 4.61
C LEU A 101 -7.40 8.37 3.09
N ASN A 102 -7.29 9.46 2.34
CA ASN A 102 -7.00 9.43 0.91
C ASN A 102 -5.69 8.68 0.61
N PHE A 103 -4.76 8.58 1.56
CA PHE A 103 -3.58 7.72 1.43
C PHE A 103 -3.93 6.25 1.15
N LEU A 104 -4.97 5.70 1.80
CA LEU A 104 -5.41 4.31 1.57
C LEU A 104 -6.09 4.16 0.20
N ILE A 105 -6.78 5.20 -0.28
CA ILE A 105 -7.35 5.23 -1.63
C ILE A 105 -6.24 5.29 -2.69
N LYS A 106 -5.18 6.06 -2.42
CA LYS A 106 -3.99 6.09 -3.27
C LYS A 106 -3.30 4.73 -3.28
N ALA A 107 -3.17 4.06 -2.13
CA ALA A 107 -2.54 2.74 -2.04
C ALA A 107 -3.22 1.68 -2.92
N VAL A 108 -4.55 1.63 -2.97
CA VAL A 108 -5.24 0.72 -3.92
C VAL A 108 -5.12 1.12 -5.39
N SER A 109 -4.52 2.29 -5.69
CA SER A 109 -4.21 2.70 -7.06
C SER A 109 -2.90 2.10 -7.59
N ILE A 110 -2.17 1.33 -6.77
CA ILE A 110 -1.06 0.50 -7.23
C ILE A 110 -1.61 -0.42 -8.32
N ARG A 111 -1.09 -0.28 -9.53
CA ARG A 111 -1.52 -1.13 -10.64
C ARG A 111 -1.04 -2.55 -10.38
N ILE A 112 -1.95 -3.51 -10.41
CA ILE A 112 -1.62 -4.94 -10.35
C ILE A 112 -2.24 -5.57 -11.61
N PRO A 113 -1.49 -6.40 -12.36
CA PRO A 113 -2.03 -7.07 -13.54
C PRO A 113 -3.35 -7.79 -13.26
N GLN A 114 -4.28 -7.75 -14.21
CA GLN A 114 -5.59 -8.39 -14.15
C GLN A 114 -6.57 -7.82 -13.10
N VAL A 115 -6.18 -6.86 -12.26
CA VAL A 115 -7.05 -6.21 -11.28
C VAL A 115 -7.72 -4.98 -11.88
N ASP A 116 -9.05 -4.87 -11.75
CA ASP A 116 -9.77 -3.63 -12.01
C ASP A 116 -9.56 -2.64 -10.85
N ILE A 117 -8.67 -1.67 -11.09
CA ILE A 117 -8.24 -0.68 -10.10
C ILE A 117 -9.36 0.32 -9.73
N GLU A 118 -10.23 0.69 -10.67
CA GLU A 118 -11.31 1.64 -10.36
C GLU A 118 -12.41 0.99 -9.51
N LYS A 119 -12.67 -0.31 -9.74
CA LYS A 119 -13.56 -1.10 -8.88
C LYS A 119 -13.05 -1.17 -7.44
N ILE A 120 -11.76 -1.45 -7.23
CA ILE A 120 -11.22 -1.53 -5.86
C ILE A 120 -11.11 -0.15 -5.20
N LYS A 121 -10.79 0.92 -5.95
CA LYS A 121 -10.82 2.30 -5.42
C LYS A 121 -12.21 2.69 -4.94
N THR A 122 -13.24 2.38 -5.72
CA THR A 122 -14.64 2.62 -5.35
C THR A 122 -15.02 1.82 -4.11
N TRP A 123 -14.66 0.53 -4.07
CA TRP A 123 -14.89 -0.32 -2.91
C TRP A 123 -14.21 0.23 -1.66
N THR A 124 -12.93 0.64 -1.72
CA THR A 124 -12.22 1.18 -0.55
C THR A 124 -12.89 2.46 -0.04
N LYS A 125 -13.26 3.40 -0.92
CA LYS A 125 -13.97 4.64 -0.52
C LYS A 125 -15.28 4.34 0.21
N GLN A 126 -16.07 3.40 -0.29
CA GLN A 126 -17.35 3.03 0.31
C GLN A 126 -17.20 2.31 1.65
N ASN A 127 -16.09 1.60 1.88
CA ASN A 127 -15.90 0.76 3.06
C ASN A 127 -15.09 1.42 4.19
N ILE A 128 -14.33 2.49 3.93
CA ILE A 128 -13.66 3.31 4.96
C ILE A 128 -14.62 3.75 6.08
N PRO A 129 -15.79 4.36 5.80
CA PRO A 129 -16.70 4.79 6.88
C PRO A 129 -17.38 3.63 7.62
N LEU A 130 -17.30 2.40 7.08
CA LEU A 130 -17.98 1.23 7.64
C LEU A 130 -17.09 0.41 8.58
N VAL A 131 -15.77 0.55 8.49
CA VAL A 131 -14.84 -0.20 9.36
C VAL A 131 -14.70 0.46 10.72
N ASN A 132 -14.60 -0.36 11.76
CA ASN A 132 -14.36 0.08 13.14
C ASN A 132 -13.49 -0.94 13.88
N GLU A 133 -13.21 -0.68 15.16
CA GLU A 133 -12.33 -1.52 15.99
C GLU A 133 -12.79 -2.98 16.09
N LYS A 134 -14.10 -3.24 15.92
CA LYS A 134 -14.68 -4.58 15.96
C LYS A 134 -14.95 -5.16 14.58
N PHE A 135 -14.89 -4.35 13.52
CA PHE A 135 -15.38 -4.74 12.21
C PHE A 135 -14.43 -4.34 11.08
N SER A 136 -13.99 -5.34 10.31
CA SER A 136 -13.18 -5.17 9.10
C SER A 136 -13.95 -5.52 7.84
N LYS A 137 -13.55 -4.95 6.71
CA LYS A 137 -14.05 -5.29 5.37
C LYS A 137 -12.95 -5.92 4.54
N ALA A 138 -13.29 -6.92 3.75
CA ALA A 138 -12.34 -7.55 2.84
C ALA A 138 -13.00 -7.91 1.50
N THR A 139 -12.18 -7.98 0.45
CA THR A 139 -12.60 -8.43 -0.87
C THR A 139 -11.42 -9.06 -1.61
N ILE A 140 -11.72 -9.84 -2.65
CA ILE A 140 -10.71 -10.46 -3.53
C ILE A 140 -11.05 -10.09 -4.96
N LEU A 141 -10.05 -9.65 -5.72
CA LEU A 141 -10.16 -9.39 -7.15
C LEU A 141 -8.92 -9.92 -7.86
N SER A 142 -9.12 -10.82 -8.81
CA SER A 142 -8.03 -11.44 -9.59
C SER A 142 -6.92 -12.01 -8.70
N ASN A 143 -7.33 -12.81 -7.70
CA ASN A 143 -6.48 -13.36 -6.64
C ASN A 143 -5.77 -12.36 -5.74
N ILE A 144 -6.02 -11.05 -5.85
CA ILE A 144 -5.48 -10.10 -4.89
C ILE A 144 -6.51 -9.87 -3.79
N TYR A 145 -6.12 -10.21 -2.56
CA TYR A 145 -6.87 -9.96 -1.34
C TYR A 145 -6.60 -8.55 -0.83
N TYR A 146 -7.68 -7.82 -0.59
CA TYR A 146 -7.69 -6.51 0.02
C TYR A 146 -8.42 -6.59 1.35
N ARG A 147 -7.83 -6.06 2.42
CA ARG A 147 -8.47 -5.97 3.74
C ARG A 147 -8.32 -4.58 4.31
N LEU A 148 -9.44 -3.98 4.66
CA LEU A 148 -9.52 -2.69 5.31
C LEU A 148 -9.93 -2.87 6.78
N GLN A 149 -9.19 -2.24 7.68
CA GLN A 149 -9.36 -2.36 9.12
C GLN A 149 -9.18 -0.99 9.79
N LYS A 150 -9.83 -0.82 10.94
CA LYS A 150 -9.61 0.30 11.86
C LYS A 150 -9.17 -0.25 13.21
N PRO A 151 -7.92 -0.73 13.36
CA PRO A 151 -7.46 -1.44 14.56
C PRO A 151 -7.44 -0.58 15.84
N GLY A 152 -7.60 0.74 15.74
CA GLY A 152 -7.73 1.63 16.88
C GLY A 152 -8.52 2.90 16.53
N LYS A 153 -8.76 3.76 17.53
CA LYS A 153 -9.55 4.99 17.36
C LYS A 153 -9.03 5.85 16.20
N ASN A 154 -7.72 6.07 16.15
CA ASN A 154 -7.03 6.91 15.16
C ASN A 154 -6.01 6.11 14.34
N LYS A 155 -6.38 4.88 13.96
CA LYS A 155 -5.52 3.99 13.18
C LYS A 155 -6.33 3.23 12.14
N PHE A 156 -5.97 3.40 10.87
CA PHE A 156 -6.52 2.65 9.76
C PHE A 156 -5.44 1.88 9.04
N THR A 157 -5.78 0.67 8.58
CA THR A 157 -4.87 -0.22 7.90
C THR A 157 -5.54 -0.83 6.67
N LEU A 158 -4.83 -0.82 5.56
CA LEU A 158 -5.16 -1.54 4.34
C LEU A 158 -4.07 -2.58 4.06
N THR A 159 -4.44 -3.84 3.99
CA THR A 159 -3.55 -4.93 3.56
C THR A 159 -3.89 -5.36 2.14
N ILE A 160 -2.85 -5.53 1.31
CA ILE A 160 -2.92 -6.05 -0.06
C ILE A 160 -1.96 -7.25 -0.13
N ARG A 161 -2.43 -8.41 -0.57
CA ARG A 161 -1.59 -9.59 -0.79
C ARG A 161 -2.18 -10.51 -1.84
N ASN A 162 -1.37 -11.38 -2.43
CA ASN A 162 -1.94 -12.45 -3.24
C ASN A 162 -2.65 -13.47 -2.32
N TYR A 163 -3.83 -13.90 -2.74
CA TYR A 163 -4.68 -14.92 -2.13
C TYR A 163 -4.32 -16.32 -2.63
N GLY A 164 -3.66 -16.40 -3.79
CA GLY A 164 -3.14 -17.64 -4.35
C GLY A 164 -2.04 -18.24 -3.48
N ALA A 165 -2.28 -19.46 -3.01
CA ALA A 165 -1.36 -20.42 -2.37
C ALA A 165 -0.71 -20.06 -1.02
#